data_AF-A0A2H6NB41-F1
#
_entry.id   AF-A0A2H6NB41-F1
#
_cell.length_a   1.000
_cell.length_b   1.000
_cell.length_c   1.000
_cell.angle_alpha   90.00
_cell.angle_beta   90.00
_cell.angle_gamma   90.00
#
_symmetry.space_group_name_H-M   'P 1'
#
loop_
_entity.id
_entity.type
_entity.pdbx_description
1 polymer ?
#
loop_
_entity_poly.entity_id
_entity_poly.type
_entity_poly.pdbx_seq_one_letter_code
_entity_poly.pdbx_strand_id
1 'polypeptide(L)'
;MFFKGPLKVTVQELDGSFNHTLQIEENSLKHDIPCHSKSRRNKKKKIPLMNGEEVDMDLSAMDADSPLLWIRIDPDMSVLRKVEFEQADFMWQYQLRYERDVVAQEESILALQKFPTPASRLALTDILEQEQCFYRVRIMACFCLAKIANFMVSTWTG
;
A
#
# COMPACT_ATOMS: atom_id res chain seq x y z
N MET A 1 -21.18 -21.32 0.11
CA MET A 1 -19.97 -21.99 -0.44
C MET A 1 -18.83 -20.99 -0.30
N PHE A 2 -17.70 -21.38 0.28
CA PHE A 2 -16.54 -20.50 0.44
C PHE A 2 -15.35 -21.07 -0.32
N PHE A 3 -14.44 -20.20 -0.72
CA PHE A 3 -13.23 -20.61 -1.43
C PHE A 3 -12.36 -21.50 -0.54
N LYS A 4 -11.88 -22.61 -1.10
CA LYS A 4 -10.88 -23.46 -0.46
C LYS A 4 -9.65 -23.56 -1.35
N GLY A 5 -8.50 -23.23 -0.80
CA GLY A 5 -7.24 -23.28 -1.54
C GLY A 5 -6.25 -22.20 -1.13
N PRO A 6 -5.15 -22.10 -1.88
CA PRO A 6 -4.08 -21.17 -1.57
C PRO A 6 -4.51 -19.73 -1.87
N LEU A 7 -4.16 -18.82 -0.96
CA LEU A 7 -4.27 -17.38 -1.11
C LEU A 7 -2.90 -16.75 -0.89
N LYS A 8 -2.41 -16.01 -1.89
CA LYS A 8 -1.11 -15.34 -1.78
C LYS A 8 -1.24 -14.05 -0.96
N VAL A 9 -0.27 -13.75 -0.12
CA VAL A 9 -0.12 -12.47 0.58
C VAL A 9 1.31 -12.00 0.37
N THR A 10 1.48 -10.78 -0.10
CA THR A 10 2.80 -10.15 -0.25
C THR A 10 2.95 -9.11 0.84
N VAL A 11 4.03 -9.21 1.60
CA VAL A 11 4.38 -8.26 2.65
C VAL A 11 5.63 -7.52 2.20
N GLN A 12 5.52 -6.20 2.06
CA GLN A 12 6.69 -5.36 1.93
C GLN A 12 7.21 -5.03 3.33
N GLU A 13 8.48 -5.35 3.56
CA GLU A 13 9.21 -5.04 4.78
C GLU A 13 10.43 -4.15 4.49
N LEU A 14 11.17 -3.77 5.54
CA LEU A 14 12.36 -2.91 5.45
C LEU A 14 13.55 -3.53 4.70
N ASP A 15 13.62 -4.86 4.59
CA ASP A 15 14.71 -5.57 3.90
C ASP A 15 14.27 -6.23 2.59
N GLY A 16 13.01 -6.07 2.18
CA GLY A 16 12.52 -6.58 0.91
C GLY A 16 11.04 -6.93 0.90
N SER A 17 10.60 -7.47 -0.23
CA SER A 17 9.25 -7.98 -0.43
C SER A 17 9.22 -9.49 -0.25
N PHE A 18 8.33 -9.99 0.59
CA PHE A 18 8.22 -11.40 0.92
C PHE A 18 6.83 -11.92 0.53
N ASN A 19 6.81 -13.04 -0.19
CA ASN A 19 5.57 -13.69 -0.63
C ASN A 19 5.25 -14.85 0.30
N HIS A 20 4.02 -14.88 0.79
CA HIS A 20 3.46 -15.92 1.64
C HIS A 20 2.27 -16.56 0.95
N THR A 21 2.13 -17.88 1.08
CA THR A 21 0.95 -18.59 0.58
C THR A 21 0.20 -19.15 1.77
N LEU A 22 -0.99 -18.61 2.02
CA LEU A 22 -1.87 -19.02 3.11
C LEU A 22 -2.88 -20.03 2.58
N GLN A 23 -3.08 -21.13 3.30
CA GLN A 23 -4.12 -22.09 2.93
C GLN A 23 -5.45 -21.69 3.58
N ILE A 24 -6.47 -21.52 2.74
CA ILE A 24 -7.85 -21.25 3.17
C ILE A 24 -8.62 -22.57 3.17
N GLU A 25 -8.89 -23.09 4.36
CA GLU A 25 -9.61 -24.36 4.57
C GLU A 25 -10.98 -24.16 5.23
N GLU A 26 -11.15 -23.04 5.94
CA GLU A 26 -12.33 -22.66 6.73
C GLU A 26 -12.76 -21.21 6.45
N ASN A 27 -13.98 -20.84 6.88
CA ASN A 27 -14.51 -19.48 6.73
C ASN A 27 -13.77 -18.44 7.59
N SER A 28 -13.14 -18.86 8.67
CA SER A 28 -12.44 -18.00 9.61
C SER A 28 -11.15 -18.69 10.02
N LEU A 29 -10.01 -18.06 9.72
CA LEU A 29 -8.69 -18.61 9.98
C LEU A 29 -7.80 -17.52 10.56
N LYS A 30 -6.83 -17.94 11.37
CA LYS A 30 -5.73 -17.10 11.81
C LYS A 30 -4.43 -17.73 11.33
N HIS A 31 -3.62 -16.93 10.63
CA HIS A 31 -2.30 -17.31 10.16
C HIS A 31 -1.27 -16.36 10.77
N ASP A 32 -0.15 -16.92 11.24
CA ASP A 32 1.00 -16.13 11.65
C ASP A 32 1.96 -16.01 10.46
N ILE A 33 2.36 -14.77 10.15
CA ILE A 33 3.28 -14.48 9.04
C ILE A 33 4.65 -14.16 9.63
N PRO A 34 5.71 -14.91 9.27
CA PRO A 34 7.06 -14.61 9.76
C PRO A 34 7.54 -13.29 9.14
N CYS A 35 7.99 -12.36 10.00
CA CYS A 35 8.70 -11.16 9.58
C CYS A 35 10.19 -11.48 9.39
N HIS A 36 10.76 -11.07 8.27
CA HIS A 36 12.16 -11.37 7.92
C HIS A 36 13.11 -10.24 8.30
N SER A 37 12.60 -9.01 8.31
CA SER A 37 13.33 -7.78 8.54
C SER A 37 13.39 -7.46 10.02
N LYS A 38 14.46 -6.79 10.44
CA LYS A 38 14.57 -6.27 11.81
C LYS A 38 13.86 -4.92 11.92
N SER A 39 13.40 -4.60 13.12
CA SER A 39 12.85 -3.28 13.45
C SER A 39 13.83 -2.16 13.09
N ARG A 40 13.29 -0.98 12.77
CA ARG A 40 14.09 0.14 12.29
C ARG A 40 14.95 0.71 13.41
N ARG A 41 16.21 1.03 13.09
CA ARG A 41 17.09 1.82 13.97
C ARG A 41 17.18 3.28 13.54
N ASN A 42 16.91 3.57 12.26
CA ASN A 42 17.09 4.88 11.65
C ASN A 42 15.77 5.38 11.04
N LYS A 43 15.63 6.70 10.92
CA LYS A 43 14.47 7.34 10.27
C LYS A 43 14.52 7.30 8.75
N LYS A 44 15.65 6.93 8.15
CA LYS A 44 15.78 6.74 6.71
C LYS A 44 16.52 5.45 6.42
N LYS A 45 16.13 4.76 5.36
CA LYS A 45 16.78 3.54 4.90
C LYS A 45 16.56 3.39 3.39
N LYS A 46 17.58 2.86 2.71
CA LYS A 46 17.46 2.39 1.33
C LYS A 46 16.85 0.99 1.34
N ILE A 47 15.71 0.82 0.70
CA ILE A 47 14.87 -0.38 0.80
C ILE A 47 14.72 -1.00 -0.59
N PRO A 48 15.02 -2.30 -0.75
CA PRO A 48 14.80 -3.00 -2.00
C PRO A 48 13.32 -3.35 -2.19
N LEU A 49 12.84 -3.17 -3.42
CA LEU A 49 11.46 -3.44 -3.83
C LEU A 49 11.40 -4.65 -4.77
N MET A 50 10.23 -5.28 -4.87
CA MET A 50 10.01 -6.43 -5.75
C MET A 50 10.29 -6.14 -7.24
N ASN A 51 10.19 -4.87 -7.65
CA ASN A 51 10.45 -4.43 -9.01
C ASN A 51 11.95 -4.27 -9.34
N GLY A 52 12.85 -4.55 -8.39
CA GLY A 52 14.30 -4.44 -8.52
C GLY A 52 14.87 -3.05 -8.21
N GLU A 53 14.04 -2.08 -7.86
CA GLU A 53 14.49 -0.76 -7.43
C GLU A 53 14.91 -0.76 -5.96
N GLU A 54 15.85 0.12 -5.62
CA GLU A 54 16.21 0.45 -4.25
C GLU A 54 15.85 1.90 -3.97
N VAL A 55 14.98 2.14 -3.00
CA VAL A 55 14.41 3.46 -2.73
C VAL A 55 14.82 3.94 -1.35
N ASP A 56 15.30 5.17 -1.25
CA ASP A 56 15.49 5.86 0.03
C ASP A 56 14.13 6.29 0.60
N MET A 57 13.64 5.57 1.61
CA MET A 57 12.37 5.86 2.26
C MET A 57 12.57 6.62 3.58
N ASP A 58 11.71 7.61 3.80
CA ASP A 58 11.50 8.15 5.15
C ASP A 58 10.63 7.19 5.95
N LEU A 59 11.09 6.81 7.14
CA LEU A 59 10.42 5.88 8.03
C LEU A 59 9.82 6.63 9.23
N SER A 60 9.83 7.97 9.24
CA SER A 60 9.37 8.80 10.35
C SER A 60 7.96 8.46 10.82
N ALA A 61 7.05 8.13 9.90
CA ALA A 61 5.65 7.76 10.17
C ALA A 61 5.44 6.33 10.69
N MET A 62 6.46 5.46 10.64
CA MET A 62 6.36 4.06 11.06
C MET A 62 6.50 3.90 12.57
N ASP A 63 5.92 2.83 13.11
CA ASP A 63 6.29 2.32 14.43
C ASP A 63 7.79 1.93 14.44
N ALA A 64 8.51 2.24 15.52
CA ALA A 64 9.91 1.87 15.66
C ALA A 64 10.09 0.35 15.79
N ASP A 65 9.09 -0.34 16.35
CA ASP A 65 9.16 -1.77 16.64
C ASP A 65 8.65 -2.65 15.49
N SER A 66 8.04 -2.06 14.45
CA SER A 66 7.51 -2.79 13.30
C SER A 66 8.37 -2.58 12.03
N PRO A 67 8.77 -3.65 11.33
CA PRO A 67 9.45 -3.54 10.05
C PRO A 67 8.49 -3.52 8.83
N LEU A 68 7.17 -3.48 9.05
CA LEU A 68 6.17 -3.63 8.00
C LEU A 68 5.89 -2.31 7.28
N LEU A 69 5.95 -2.30 5.94
CA LEU A 69 5.67 -1.13 5.11
C LEU A 69 4.27 -1.15 4.49
N TRP A 70 3.88 -2.24 3.83
CA TRP A 70 2.51 -2.45 3.33
C TRP A 70 2.24 -3.93 3.06
N ILE A 71 0.96 -4.28 2.93
CA ILE A 71 0.50 -5.64 2.66
C ILE A 71 -0.39 -5.65 1.42
N ARG A 72 -0.20 -6.64 0.55
CA ARG A 72 -1.06 -6.92 -0.60
C ARG A 72 -1.67 -8.32 -0.48
N ILE A 73 -2.98 -8.43 -0.74
CA ILE A 73 -3.72 -9.69 -0.64
C ILE A 73 -4.10 -10.18 -2.02
N ASP A 74 -3.52 -11.31 -2.38
CA ASP A 74 -3.56 -11.99 -3.67
C ASP A 74 -3.37 -11.03 -4.86
N PRO A 75 -2.13 -10.54 -5.02
CA PRO A 75 -1.74 -9.65 -6.11
C PRO A 75 -1.93 -10.27 -7.50
N ASP A 76 -1.96 -11.60 -7.60
CA ASP A 76 -2.12 -12.32 -8.86
C ASP A 76 -3.61 -12.44 -9.29
N MET A 77 -4.54 -11.90 -8.50
CA MET A 77 -6.00 -11.98 -8.71
C MET A 77 -6.50 -13.42 -8.94
N SER A 78 -5.94 -14.38 -8.21
CA SER A 78 -6.25 -15.81 -8.35
C SER A 78 -7.66 -16.19 -7.89
N VAL A 79 -8.32 -15.34 -7.09
CA VAL A 79 -9.67 -15.59 -6.58
C VAL A 79 -10.59 -14.40 -6.87
N LEU A 80 -11.78 -14.68 -7.39
CA LEU A 80 -12.85 -13.68 -7.49
C LEU A 80 -13.37 -13.34 -6.08
N ARG A 81 -12.97 -12.17 -5.57
CA ARG A 81 -13.34 -11.71 -4.23
C ARG A 81 -13.41 -10.18 -4.16
N LYS A 82 -13.93 -9.71 -3.04
CA LYS A 82 -13.73 -8.35 -2.56
C LYS A 82 -12.87 -8.42 -1.31
N VAL A 83 -11.72 -7.75 -1.31
CA VAL A 83 -10.85 -7.67 -0.12
C VAL A 83 -11.25 -6.45 0.69
N GLU A 84 -11.46 -6.65 1.99
CA GLU A 84 -11.65 -5.56 2.94
C GLU A 84 -10.61 -5.74 4.05
N PHE A 85 -9.68 -4.80 4.14
CA PHE A 85 -8.69 -4.76 5.22
C PHE A 85 -8.26 -3.32 5.50
N GLU A 86 -7.68 -3.13 6.68
CA GLU A 86 -7.20 -1.83 7.13
C GLU A 86 -5.71 -1.89 7.39
N GLN A 87 -5.02 -0.81 7.03
CA GLN A 87 -3.62 -0.55 7.35
C GLN A 87 -3.46 0.96 7.51
N ALA A 88 -2.34 1.39 8.09
CA ALA A 88 -2.11 2.81 8.36
C ALA A 88 -2.03 3.62 7.05
N ASP A 89 -2.33 4.91 7.12
CA ASP A 89 -2.38 5.79 5.95
C ASP A 89 -1.04 5.88 5.22
N PHE A 90 0.09 5.92 5.96
CA PHE A 90 1.44 5.90 5.36
C PHE A 90 1.69 4.63 4.53
N MET A 91 1.10 3.50 4.91
CA MET A 91 1.26 2.22 4.20
C MET A 91 0.60 2.30 2.83
N TRP A 92 -0.60 2.89 2.74
CA TRP A 92 -1.27 3.17 1.47
C TRP A 92 -0.53 4.20 0.62
N GLN A 93 0.04 5.24 1.25
CA GLN A 93 0.85 6.25 0.55
C GLN A 93 2.10 5.63 -0.07
N TYR A 94 2.79 4.74 0.65
CA TYR A 94 3.97 4.03 0.14
C TYR A 94 3.60 3.02 -0.93
N GLN A 95 2.55 2.23 -0.72
CA GLN A 95 2.04 1.31 -1.74
C GLN A 95 1.72 2.07 -3.03
N LEU A 96 1.03 3.20 -2.96
CA LEU A 96 0.70 4.01 -4.14
C LEU A 96 1.95 4.50 -4.89
N ARG A 97 2.94 5.01 -4.17
CA ARG A 97 4.13 5.64 -4.77
C ARG A 97 5.09 4.63 -5.40
N TYR A 98 5.20 3.43 -4.83
CA TYR A 98 6.28 2.50 -5.14
C TYR A 98 5.83 1.19 -5.79
N GLU A 99 4.56 0.80 -5.70
CA GLU A 99 4.05 -0.32 -6.48
C GLU A 99 3.90 0.07 -7.95
N ARG A 100 4.24 -0.88 -8.83
CA ARG A 100 4.01 -0.78 -10.29
C ARG A 100 2.79 -1.57 -10.75
N ASP A 101 2.03 -2.09 -9.79
CA ASP A 101 0.81 -2.83 -10.02
C ASP A 101 -0.39 -1.88 -10.03
N VAL A 102 -1.12 -1.84 -11.15
CA VAL A 102 -2.27 -0.95 -11.34
C VAL A 102 -3.37 -1.23 -10.32
N VAL A 103 -3.61 -2.50 -9.96
CA VAL A 103 -4.65 -2.87 -8.99
C VAL A 103 -4.27 -2.37 -7.60
N ALA A 104 -3.02 -2.57 -7.19
CA ALA A 104 -2.54 -2.07 -5.90
C ALA A 104 -2.57 -0.54 -5.81
N GLN A 105 -2.23 0.16 -6.90
CA GLN A 105 -2.35 1.62 -6.98
C GLN A 105 -3.82 2.06 -6.88
N GLU A 106 -4.73 1.37 -7.58
CA GLU A 106 -6.15 1.66 -7.52
C GLU A 106 -6.72 1.44 -6.11
N GLU A 107 -6.41 0.31 -5.48
CA GLU A 107 -6.81 0.02 -4.10
C GLU A 107 -6.28 1.06 -3.10
N SER A 108 -5.01 1.48 -3.23
CA SER A 108 -4.45 2.56 -2.41
C SER A 108 -5.19 3.86 -2.59
N ILE A 109 -5.48 4.29 -3.83
CA ILE A 109 -6.23 5.53 -4.09
C ILE A 109 -7.63 5.47 -3.48
N LEU A 110 -8.31 4.31 -3.55
CA LEU A 110 -9.61 4.11 -2.92
C LEU A 110 -9.53 4.20 -1.39
N ALA A 111 -8.51 3.59 -0.78
CA ALA A 111 -8.29 3.65 0.65
C ALA A 111 -7.94 5.06 1.14
N LEU A 112 -7.09 5.78 0.40
CA LEU A 112 -6.64 7.14 0.75
C LEU A 112 -7.77 8.18 0.76
N GLN A 113 -8.90 7.92 0.10
CA GLN A 113 -10.10 8.78 0.22
C GLN A 113 -10.57 8.94 1.68
N LYS A 114 -10.27 7.96 2.54
CA LYS A 114 -10.62 8.00 3.97
C LYS A 114 -9.62 8.79 4.81
N PHE A 115 -8.47 9.16 4.24
CA PHE A 115 -7.35 9.79 4.95
C PHE A 115 -6.97 11.14 4.31
N PRO A 116 -7.74 12.22 4.54
CA PRO A 116 -7.49 13.53 3.96
C PRO A 116 -6.33 14.25 4.67
N THR A 117 -5.11 13.77 4.46
CA THR A 117 -3.88 14.34 5.05
C THR A 117 -3.03 15.03 3.97
N PRO A 118 -2.13 15.97 4.34
CA PRO A 118 -1.19 16.56 3.39
C PRO A 118 -0.32 15.51 2.68
N ALA A 119 0.05 14.43 3.38
CA ALA A 119 0.83 13.34 2.81
C ALA A 119 0.03 12.54 1.76
N SER A 120 -1.27 12.28 2.00
CA SER A 120 -2.16 11.69 0.99
C SER A 120 -2.32 12.60 -0.23
N ARG A 121 -2.49 13.92 -0.03
CA ARG A 121 -2.53 14.90 -1.14
C ARG A 121 -1.25 14.83 -1.97
N LEU A 122 -0.09 14.88 -1.32
CA LEU A 122 1.20 14.81 -2.01
C LEU A 122 1.35 13.50 -2.80
N ALA A 123 1.08 12.36 -2.17
CA ALA A 123 1.19 11.06 -2.84
C ALA A 123 0.28 10.95 -4.08
N LEU A 124 -0.94 11.50 -4.03
CA LEU A 124 -1.84 11.51 -5.18
C LEU A 124 -1.39 12.49 -6.26
N THR A 125 -0.84 13.65 -5.89
CA THR A 125 -0.26 14.61 -6.86
C THR A 125 0.91 13.98 -7.61
N ASP A 126 1.81 13.29 -6.90
CA ASP A 126 2.96 12.61 -7.51
C ASP A 126 2.52 11.61 -8.60
N ILE A 127 1.40 10.92 -8.39
CA ILE A 127 0.83 9.98 -9.39
C ILE A 127 0.33 10.69 -10.66
N LEU A 128 -0.22 11.91 -10.53
CA LEU A 128 -0.65 12.67 -11.71
C LEU A 128 0.53 13.06 -12.60
N GLU A 129 1.68 13.35 -11.98
CA GLU A 129 2.91 13.77 -12.66
C GLU A 129 3.72 12.58 -13.20
N GLN A 130 3.41 11.36 -12.77
CA GLN A 130 4.11 10.16 -13.22
C GLN A 130 3.68 9.76 -14.65
N GLU A 131 4.51 10.09 -15.64
CA GLU A 131 4.23 9.84 -17.06
C GLU A 131 4.01 8.37 -17.40
N GLN A 132 4.75 7.48 -16.72
CA GLN A 132 4.67 6.02 -16.90
C GLN A 132 3.48 5.38 -16.16
N CYS A 133 2.70 6.16 -15.40
CA CYS A 133 1.52 5.67 -14.70
C CYS A 133 0.36 5.41 -15.68
N PHE A 134 -0.40 4.35 -15.43
CA PHE A 134 -1.56 4.00 -16.24
C PHE A 134 -2.62 5.11 -16.21
N TYR A 135 -3.19 5.46 -17.37
CA TYR A 135 -4.07 6.62 -17.49
C TYR A 135 -5.28 6.60 -16.54
N ARG A 136 -5.86 5.42 -16.25
CA ARG A 136 -7.00 5.32 -15.31
C ARG A 136 -6.60 5.55 -13.86
N VAL A 137 -5.41 5.13 -13.47
CA VAL A 137 -4.86 5.41 -12.14
C VAL A 137 -4.74 6.91 -11.94
N ARG A 138 -4.22 7.64 -12.95
CA ARG A 138 -4.15 9.11 -12.92
C ARG A 138 -5.54 9.76 -12.83
N ILE A 139 -6.49 9.31 -13.64
CA ILE A 139 -7.87 9.81 -13.58
C ILE A 139 -8.46 9.59 -12.17
N MET A 140 -8.25 8.41 -11.59
CA MET A 140 -8.77 8.08 -10.27
C MET A 140 -8.08 8.88 -9.15
N ALA A 141 -6.77 9.08 -9.25
CA ALA A 141 -6.02 9.95 -8.34
C ALA A 141 -6.55 11.39 -8.39
N CYS A 142 -6.88 11.91 -9.59
CA CYS A 142 -7.48 13.23 -9.75
C CYS A 142 -8.85 13.33 -9.07
N PHE A 143 -9.71 12.32 -9.23
CA PHE A 143 -11.00 12.29 -8.52
C PHE A 143 -10.82 12.18 -7.00
N CYS A 144 -9.85 11.41 -6.54
CA CYS A 144 -9.53 11.28 -5.13
C CYS A 144 -9.03 12.61 -4.55
N LEU A 145 -8.13 13.30 -5.26
CA LEU A 145 -7.65 14.63 -4.89
C LEU A 145 -8.77 15.64 -4.75
N ALA A 146 -9.72 15.67 -5.68
CA ALA A 146 -10.89 16.55 -5.59
C ALA A 146 -11.70 16.27 -4.31
N LYS A 147 -11.90 15.00 -3.96
CA LYS A 147 -12.57 14.61 -2.70
C LYS A 147 -11.77 15.06 -1.48
N ILE A 148 -10.48 14.75 -1.43
CA ILE A 148 -9.61 15.12 -0.30
C ILE A 148 -9.54 16.64 -0.12
N ALA A 149 -9.38 17.40 -1.21
CA ALA A 149 -9.35 18.86 -1.17
C ALA A 149 -10.64 19.45 -0.57
N ASN A 150 -11.80 18.88 -0.90
CA ASN A 150 -13.08 19.28 -0.31
C ASN A 150 -13.18 19.00 1.19
N PHE A 151 -12.46 18.00 1.71
CA PHE A 151 -12.38 17.73 3.14
C PHE A 151 -11.32 18.60 3.85
N MET A 152 -10.33 19.11 3.13
CA MET A 152 -9.20 19.90 3.65
C MET A 152 -9.43 21.43 3.62
N VAL A 153 -10.67 21.90 3.51
CA VAL A 153 -11.01 23.34 3.39
C VAL A 153 -10.46 24.19 4.56
N SER A 154 -10.20 23.60 5.73
CA SER A 154 -9.59 24.28 6.89
C SER A 154 -8.06 24.27 6.92
N THR A 155 -7.38 23.54 6.03
CA THR A 155 -5.91 23.34 6.01
C THR A 155 -5.30 23.62 4.63
N TRP A 156 -5.93 24.48 3.83
CA TRP A 156 -5.45 24.79 2.48
C TRP A 156 -4.14 25.59 2.52
N THR A 157 -3.01 24.88 2.43
CA THR A 157 -1.74 25.44 1.96
C THR A 157 -1.70 25.27 0.46
N GLY A 158 -1.69 26.40 -0.26
CA GLY A 158 -1.62 26.45 -1.72
C GLY A 158 -0.57 25.51 -2.27
#